data_AF-A0A7V5R9I9-F1
#
_entry.id   AF-A0A7V5R9I9-F1
#
_cell.length_a   1.000
_cell.length_b   1.000
_cell.length_c   1.000
_cell.angle_alpha   90.00
_cell.angle_beta   90.00
_cell.angle_gamma   90.00
#
_symmetry.space_group_name_H-M   'P 1'
#
loop_
_entity.id
_entity.type
_entity.pdbx_description
1 polymer ?
#
loop_
_entity_poly.entity_id
_entity_poly.type
_entity_poly.pdbx_seq_one_letter_code
_entity_poly.pdbx_strand_id
1 'polypeptide(L)'
;MSNIFSTLVQAEDRVISIVGAGGKTSLMFLLAHGFQQQSLQVITTTTTRIRVPASRQSKNVILMEEKHCYPRLVTALARDRHATIGHHLLPG
;
A
#
# COMPACT_ATOMS: atom_id res chain seq x y z
N MET A 1 13.13 -19.03 1.52
CA MET A 1 11.77 -19.63 1.41
C MET A 1 11.13 -19.05 0.17
N SER A 2 10.71 -19.89 -0.77
CA SER A 2 9.90 -19.48 -1.93
C SER A 2 8.55 -18.99 -1.42
N ASN A 3 8.41 -17.68 -1.30
CA ASN A 3 7.17 -17.03 -0.92
C ASN A 3 6.21 -17.11 -2.12
N ILE A 4 4.94 -17.45 -1.91
CA ILE A 4 3.93 -17.47 -3.00
C ILE A 4 3.82 -16.14 -3.74
N PHE A 5 4.30 -15.03 -3.15
CA PHE A 5 4.37 -13.75 -3.85
C PHE A 5 5.39 -13.74 -5.00
N SER A 6 6.44 -14.56 -4.97
CA SER A 6 7.46 -14.58 -6.05
C SER A 6 6.95 -15.19 -7.36
N THR A 7 5.81 -15.90 -7.34
CA THR A 7 5.15 -16.36 -8.57
C THR A 7 4.18 -15.32 -9.13
N LEU A 8 3.81 -14.33 -8.32
CA LEU A 8 2.89 -13.25 -8.70
C LEU A 8 3.61 -11.96 -9.09
N VAL A 9 4.79 -11.72 -8.51
CA VAL A 9 5.55 -10.47 -8.61
C VAL A 9 7.04 -10.78 -8.69
N GLN A 10 7.71 -10.18 -9.66
CA GLN A 10 9.15 -10.29 -9.88
C GLN A 10 9.92 -9.24 -9.06
N ALA A 11 11.21 -9.47 -8.83
CA ALA A 11 12.04 -8.58 -8.00
C ALA A 11 12.21 -7.17 -8.61
N GLU A 12 12.23 -7.07 -9.94
CA GLU A 12 12.30 -5.81 -10.69
C GLU A 12 10.98 -5.03 -10.76
N ASP A 13 9.85 -5.62 -10.38
CA ASP A 13 8.55 -4.96 -10.47
C ASP A 13 8.48 -3.76 -9.50
N ARG A 14 8.42 -2.55 -10.06
CA ARG A 14 8.28 -1.30 -9.28
C ARG A 14 6.84 -0.85 -9.11
N VAL A 15 5.94 -1.33 -9.98
CA VAL A 15 4.53 -0.94 -10.01
C VAL A 15 3.68 -2.18 -10.27
N ILE A 16 2.73 -2.45 -9.38
CA ILE A 16 1.84 -3.61 -9.45
C ILE A 16 0.40 -3.12 -9.44
N SER A 17 -0.35 -3.40 -10.50
CA SER A 17 -1.77 -3.06 -10.60
C SER A 17 -2.64 -4.30 -10.42
N ILE A 18 -3.59 -4.23 -9.49
CA ILE A 18 -4.50 -5.35 -9.19
C ILE A 18 -5.88 -5.04 -9.78
N VAL A 19 -6.32 -5.87 -10.73
CA VAL A 19 -7.59 -5.71 -11.47
C VAL A 19 -8.53 -6.90 -11.25
N GLY A 20 -9.82 -6.75 -11.57
CA GLY A 20 -10.84 -7.80 -11.43
C GLY A 20 -12.04 -7.41 -10.55
N ALA A 21 -12.95 -8.35 -10.30
CA ALA A 21 -14.21 -8.06 -9.61
C ALA A 21 -14.05 -7.96 -8.07
N GLY A 22 -13.40 -8.93 -7.43
CA GLY A 22 -13.34 -9.07 -5.97
C GLY A 22 -11.92 -9.11 -5.39
N GLY A 23 -11.79 -8.85 -4.10
CA GLY A 23 -10.55 -9.11 -3.34
C GLY A 23 -9.35 -8.19 -3.60
N LYS A 24 -9.40 -7.30 -4.60
CA LYS A 24 -8.27 -6.42 -5.00
C LYS A 24 -7.62 -5.66 -3.85
N THR A 25 -8.44 -4.95 -3.06
CA THR A 25 -7.97 -4.15 -1.93
C THR A 25 -7.39 -5.03 -0.81
N SER A 26 -8.00 -6.20 -0.56
CA SER A 26 -7.48 -7.16 0.41
C SER A 26 -6.14 -7.73 -0.02
N LEU A 27 -6.00 -8.11 -1.30
CA LEU A 27 -4.76 -8.61 -1.88
C LEU A 27 -3.67 -7.53 -1.88
N MET A 28 -4.02 -6.29 -2.20
CA MET A 28 -3.11 -5.14 -2.13
C MET A 28 -2.47 -5.02 -0.74
N PHE A 29 -3.27 -5.08 0.33
CA PHE A 29 -2.73 -5.00 1.69
C PHE A 29 -1.98 -6.26 2.11
N LEU A 30 -2.38 -7.44 1.64
CA LEU A 30 -1.65 -8.69 1.89
C LEU A 30 -0.25 -8.65 1.26
N LEU A 31 -0.14 -8.19 0.01
CA LEU A 31 1.14 -8.01 -0.68
C LEU A 31 2.00 -6.94 0.00
N ALA A 32 1.41 -5.79 0.34
CA ALA A 32 2.13 -4.73 1.06
C ALA A 32 2.72 -5.22 2.38
N HIS A 33 1.95 -6.01 3.14
CA HIS A 33 2.45 -6.63 4.35
C HIS A 33 3.60 -7.61 4.07
N GLY A 34 3.47 -8.46 3.04
CA GLY A 34 4.52 -9.38 2.61
C GLY A 34 5.84 -8.69 2.26
N PHE A 35 5.76 -7.62 1.47
CA PHE A 35 6.93 -6.82 1.08
C PHE A 35 7.52 -6.04 2.26
N GLN A 36 6.68 -5.52 3.16
CA GLN A 36 7.14 -4.92 4.41
C GLN A 36 7.97 -5.90 5.25
N GLN A 37 7.55 -7.17 5.36
CA GLN A 37 8.32 -8.21 6.07
C GLN A 37 9.68 -8.49 5.41
N GLN A 38 9.82 -8.18 4.12
CA GLN A 38 11.08 -8.24 3.37
C GLN A 38 11.87 -6.93 3.43
N SER A 39 11.47 -5.99 4.31
CA SER A 39 12.08 -4.65 4.47
C SER A 39 11.98 -3.73 3.23
N LEU A 40 11.14 -4.09 2.25
CA LEU A 40 10.88 -3.26 1.08
C LEU A 40 9.95 -2.10 1.45
N GLN A 41 10.18 -0.93 0.87
CA GLN A 41 9.29 0.22 1.00
C GLN A 41 8.15 0.12 -0.02
N VAL A 42 6.91 0.16 0.46
CA VAL A 42 5.72 -0.02 -0.38
C VAL A 42 4.75 1.13 -0.24
N ILE A 43 4.22 1.57 -1.37
CA ILE A 43 3.10 2.49 -1.46
C ILE A 43 1.89 1.70 -1.97
N THR A 44 0.76 1.81 -1.28
CA THR A 44 -0.52 1.28 -1.78
C THR A 44 -1.48 2.40 -2.14
N THR A 45 -2.16 2.28 -3.28
CA THR A 45 -3.13 3.26 -3.75
C THR A 45 -4.26 2.62 -4.54
N THR A 46 -5.39 3.31 -4.67
CA THR A 46 -6.57 2.88 -5.46
C THR A 46 -7.09 4.07 -6.27
N THR A 47 -7.66 3.79 -7.44
CA THR A 47 -7.99 4.78 -8.48
C THR A 47 -9.26 5.58 -8.24
N THR A 48 -10.08 5.29 -7.22
CA THR A 48 -11.38 5.97 -7.06
C THR A 48 -11.55 6.59 -5.70
N ARG A 49 -11.57 5.79 -4.64
CA ARG A 49 -11.60 6.25 -3.25
C ARG A 49 -11.04 5.12 -2.41
N ILE A 50 -10.28 5.45 -1.37
CA ILE A 50 -9.81 4.42 -0.45
C ILE A 50 -10.73 4.40 0.77
N ARG A 51 -11.36 3.26 1.04
CA ARG A 51 -12.00 3.04 2.34
C ARG A 51 -10.90 3.11 3.39
N VAL A 52 -11.13 3.85 4.48
CA VAL A 52 -10.15 3.99 5.56
C VAL A 52 -9.65 2.60 5.96
N PRO A 53 -8.36 2.28 5.77
CA PRO A 53 -7.84 0.97 6.13
C PRO A 53 -7.84 0.82 7.65
N ALA A 54 -8.05 -0.41 8.12
CA ALA A 54 -7.77 -0.73 9.51
C ALA A 54 -6.27 -0.52 9.79
N SER A 55 -5.90 -0.23 11.04
CA SER A 55 -4.50 -0.04 11.45
C SER A 55 -3.59 -1.23 11.10
N ARG A 56 -4.15 -2.46 11.06
CA ARG A 56 -3.46 -3.67 10.61
C ARG A 56 -3.19 -3.72 9.10
N GLN A 57 -3.97 -3.01 8.31
CA GLN A 57 -3.85 -2.94 6.84
C GLN A 57 -2.90 -1.82 6.44
N SER A 58 -2.99 -0.66 7.09
CA SER A 58 -2.01 0.40 6.94
C SER A 58 -2.02 1.32 8.15
N LYS A 59 -0.84 1.60 8.70
CA LYS A 59 -0.66 2.54 9.81
C LYS A 59 -0.65 3.99 9.35
N ASN A 60 -0.19 4.24 8.12
CA ASN A 60 -0.03 5.57 7.56
C ASN A 60 -0.96 5.72 6.37
N VAL A 61 -1.94 6.60 6.52
CA VAL A 61 -2.84 7.02 5.45
C VAL A 61 -2.57 8.49 5.17
N ILE A 62 -2.25 8.78 3.91
CA ILE A 62 -1.78 10.08 3.43
C ILE A 62 -2.70 10.49 2.28
N LEU A 63 -3.29 11.68 2.39
CA LEU A 63 -4.09 12.24 1.31
C LEU A 63 -3.20 13.05 0.38
N MET A 64 -3.33 12.89 -0.94
CA MET A 64 -2.47 13.62 -1.88
C MET A 64 -2.60 15.14 -1.79
N GLU A 65 -3.76 15.63 -1.35
CA GLU A 65 -4.07 17.06 -1.20
C GLU A 65 -3.61 17.65 0.14
N GLU A 66 -3.13 16.83 1.07
CA GLU A 66 -2.72 17.31 2.38
C GLU A 66 -1.41 18.13 2.32
N LYS A 67 -1.32 19.17 3.16
CA LYS A 67 -0.07 19.91 3.34
C LYS A 67 1.01 18.94 3.86
N HIS A 68 2.19 18.99 3.24
CA HIS A 68 3.33 18.11 3.57
C HIS A 68 3.13 16.62 3.26
N CYS A 69 2.29 16.28 2.28
CA CYS A 69 2.12 14.91 1.76
C CYS A 69 3.46 14.19 1.54
N TYR A 70 4.39 14.82 0.79
CA TYR A 70 5.66 14.20 0.45
C TYR A 70 6.58 13.95 1.67
N PRO A 71 6.86 14.95 2.54
CA PRO A 71 7.60 14.70 3.79
C PRO A 71 6.98 13.61 4.69
N ARG A 72 5.64 13.58 4.81
CA ARG A 72 4.94 12.54 5.57
C ARG A 72 5.11 11.17 4.93
N LEU A 73 5.05 11.08 3.61
CA LEU A 73 5.26 9.84 2.86
C LEU A 73 6.66 9.29 3.09
N VAL A 74 7.69 10.13 2.93
CA VAL A 74 9.09 9.73 3.16
C VAL A 74 9.27 9.21 4.60
N THR A 75 8.71 9.92 5.58
CA THR A 75 8.78 9.53 6.99
C THR A 75 8.08 8.19 7.26
N ALA A 76 6.88 8.01 6.71
CA ALA A 76 6.11 6.78 6.83
C ALA A 76 6.83 5.57 6.20
N LEU A 77 7.41 5.75 5.00
CA LEU A 77 8.17 4.70 4.32
C LEU A 77 9.48 4.38 5.05
N ALA A 78 10.15 5.35 5.66
CA ALA A 78 11.34 5.12 6.45
C ALA A 78 11.03 4.33 7.73
N ARG A 79 9.95 4.69 8.43
CA ARG A 79 9.59 4.11 9.74
C ARG A 79 8.84 2.79 9.65
N ASP A 80 7.79 2.75 8.84
CA ASP A 80 6.84 1.64 8.80
C ASP A 80 6.98 0.78 7.55
N ARG A 81 7.83 1.18 6.58
CA ARG A 81 8.02 0.52 5.27
C ARG A 81 6.75 0.43 4.41
N HIS A 82 5.64 1.00 4.87
CA HIS A 82 4.37 1.00 4.16
C HIS A 82 3.60 2.30 4.40
N ALA A 83 3.07 2.87 3.32
CA ALA A 83 2.13 3.98 3.35
C ALA A 83 1.00 3.76 2.33
N THR A 84 -0.20 4.18 2.71
CA THR A 84 -1.36 4.23 1.83
C THR A 84 -1.59 5.66 1.36
N ILE A 85 -1.65 5.86 0.04
CA ILE A 85 -1.93 7.17 -0.57
C ILE A 85 -3.26 7.13 -1.31
N GLY A 86 -4.09 8.16 -1.14
CA GLY A 86 -5.32 8.33 -1.91
C GLY A 86 -5.72 9.81 -2.07
N HIS A 87 -6.68 10.07 -2.95
CA HIS A 87 -7.27 11.41 -3.10
C HIS A 87 -8.38 11.67 -2.07
N HIS A 88 -9.23 10.68 -1.82
CA HIS A 88 -10.33 10.77 -0.86
C HIS A 88 -10.46 9.49 -0.03
N LEU A 89 -10.80 9.68 1.25
CA LEU A 89 -11.16 8.61 2.17
C LEU A 89 -12.66 8.42 2.17
N LEU A 90 -13.11 7.17 1.99
CA LEU A 90 -14.48 6.78 2.34
C LEU A 90 -14.53 6.36 3.80
N PRO A 91 -15.53 6.81 4.57
CA PRO A 91 -15.73 6.33 5.93
C PRO A 91 -15.84 4.80 5.95
N GLY A 92 -15.29 4.20 7.01
CA GLY A 92 -15.35 2.77 7.29
C GLY A 92 -16.68 2.35 7.86
#